data_AF-A0A935RNS4-F1
#
_entry.id   AF-A0A935RNS4-F1
#
_cell.length_a   1.000
_cell.length_b   1.000
_cell.length_c   1.000
_cell.angle_alpha   90.00
_cell.angle_beta   90.00
_cell.angle_gamma   90.00
#
_symmetry.space_group_name_H-M   'P 1'
#
loop_
_entity.id
_entity.type
_entity.pdbx_description
1 polymer ?
#
loop_
_entity_poly.entity_id
_entity_poly.type
_entity_poly.pdbx_seq_one_letter_code
_entity_poly.pdbx_strand_id
1 'polypeptide(L)'
;MGILVGIDGTGSAMMHGASRNAAYDVAFADSFVRRLCNGGGPHAKYFRGPVALGGGLLDAINGGFNHILSMKAAGVKAPVLLTGYSRGAAGVTALAKKLKGVDISVRALLLFDCVDRHLFIDSEVIPNNVEYVFHVVRDPDASSRESFGNDAMRYRPPTVFPTAYKFMCTHGGMGGCPWTPGEDETMTSFIDEGGYDGMTKVTYKQDAYVSGQIWRFVQPFVQVHGFV
;
A
#
# COMPACT_ATOMS: atom_id res chain seq x y z
N MET A 1 -19.03 8.52 4.96
CA MET A 1 -17.83 7.92 4.35
C MET A 1 -16.67 8.89 4.50
N GLY A 2 -15.47 8.38 4.75
CA GLY A 2 -14.26 9.18 4.95
C GLY A 2 -13.71 9.81 3.68
N ILE A 3 -12.69 10.66 3.85
CA ILE A 3 -11.79 11.07 2.76
C ILE A 3 -10.72 9.99 2.65
N LEU A 4 -10.65 9.33 1.50
CA LEU A 4 -9.73 8.21 1.29
C LEU A 4 -8.71 8.58 0.21
N VAL A 5 -7.43 8.40 0.51
CA VAL A 5 -6.36 8.50 -0.48
C VAL A 5 -5.57 7.20 -0.52
N GLY A 6 -5.51 6.59 -1.70
CA GLY A 6 -4.77 5.36 -1.95
C GLY A 6 -3.59 5.59 -2.90
N ILE A 7 -2.41 5.06 -2.57
CA ILE A 7 -1.26 5.02 -3.48
C ILE A 7 -0.76 3.58 -3.61
N ASP A 8 -0.80 3.05 -4.83
CA ASP A 8 -0.32 1.69 -5.09
C ASP A 8 1.20 1.58 -5.21
N GLY A 9 1.67 0.35 -5.34
CA GLY A 9 3.07 -0.01 -5.51
C GLY A 9 3.65 0.31 -6.88
N THR A 10 4.79 -0.31 -7.17
CA THR A 10 5.58 -0.06 -8.38
C THR A 10 5.03 -0.81 -9.57
N GLY A 11 4.86 -0.13 -10.70
CA GLY A 11 4.59 -0.79 -11.97
C GLY A 11 5.85 -1.43 -12.57
N SER A 12 5.68 -2.52 -13.32
CA SER A 12 6.76 -3.26 -13.99
C SER A 12 7.51 -2.45 -15.06
N ALA A 13 6.97 -1.34 -15.52
CA ALA A 13 7.61 -0.50 -16.53
C ALA A 13 8.79 0.32 -15.98
N MET A 14 9.85 0.39 -16.78
CA MET A 14 11.06 1.19 -16.50
C MET A 14 10.84 2.70 -16.65
N MET A 15 9.96 3.12 -17.57
CA MET A 15 9.75 4.52 -17.97
C MET A 15 8.24 4.86 -18.01
N HIS A 16 7.90 6.15 -17.96
CA HIS A 16 6.51 6.63 -18.08
C HIS A 16 5.97 6.51 -19.52
N GLY A 17 4.64 6.36 -19.68
CA GLY A 17 3.98 6.34 -20.99
C GLY A 17 2.58 5.72 -20.98
N ALA A 18 1.83 5.85 -22.08
CA ALA A 18 0.47 5.31 -22.20
C ALA A 18 0.43 3.78 -22.07
N SER A 19 1.33 3.07 -22.75
CA SER A 19 1.44 1.60 -22.68
C SER A 19 1.78 1.11 -21.27
N ARG A 20 2.59 1.87 -20.52
CA ARG A 20 2.86 1.61 -19.10
C ARG A 20 1.59 1.68 -18.27
N ASN A 21 0.76 2.70 -18.49
CA ASN A 21 -0.46 2.87 -17.71
C ASN A 21 -1.43 1.72 -17.96
N ALA A 22 -1.54 1.24 -19.21
CA ALA A 22 -2.35 0.06 -19.53
C ALA A 22 -1.84 -1.19 -18.79
N ALA A 23 -0.53 -1.47 -18.86
CA ALA A 23 0.06 -2.61 -18.14
C ALA A 23 -0.09 -2.50 -16.62
N TYR A 24 0.07 -1.29 -16.07
CA TYR A 24 -0.16 -1.00 -14.65
C TYR A 24 -1.60 -1.30 -14.26
N ASP A 25 -2.57 -0.85 -15.07
CA ASP A 25 -3.98 -1.02 -14.78
C ASP A 25 -4.43 -2.48 -14.77
N VAL A 26 -3.75 -3.33 -15.54
CA VAL A 26 -3.91 -4.79 -15.51
C VAL A 26 -3.28 -5.37 -14.25
N ALA A 27 -2.00 -5.06 -13.98
CA ALA A 27 -1.27 -5.62 -12.84
C ALA A 27 -1.88 -5.24 -11.48
N PHE A 28 -2.42 -4.02 -11.37
CA PHE A 28 -3.07 -3.48 -10.19
C PHE A 28 -4.59 -3.37 -10.38
N ALA A 29 -5.19 -4.22 -11.22
CA ALA A 29 -6.65 -4.27 -11.40
C ALA A 29 -7.35 -4.55 -10.07
N ASP A 30 -6.81 -5.52 -9.32
CA ASP A 30 -7.41 -6.06 -8.09
C ASP A 30 -6.64 -5.72 -6.82
N SER A 31 -5.71 -4.76 -6.89
CA SER A 31 -4.96 -4.32 -5.72
C SER A 31 -5.89 -3.86 -4.60
N PHE A 32 -5.53 -4.12 -3.35
CA PHE A 32 -6.36 -3.76 -2.21
C PHE A 32 -6.54 -2.25 -2.09
N VAL A 33 -5.50 -1.48 -2.42
CA VAL A 33 -5.56 -0.01 -2.47
C VAL A 33 -6.62 0.46 -3.46
N ARG A 34 -6.59 -0.06 -4.69
CA ARG A 34 -7.57 0.33 -5.73
C ARG A 34 -8.98 -0.12 -5.36
N ARG A 35 -9.15 -1.32 -4.81
CA ARG A 35 -10.45 -1.83 -4.34
C ARG A 35 -11.04 -0.97 -3.23
N LEU A 36 -10.23 -0.58 -2.24
CA LEU A 36 -10.64 0.37 -1.20
C LEU A 36 -11.04 1.71 -1.80
N CYS A 37 -10.27 2.25 -2.75
CA CYS A 37 -10.61 3.51 -3.40
C CYS A 37 -11.88 3.47 -4.24
N ASN A 38 -12.12 2.38 -4.96
CA ASN A 38 -13.36 2.22 -5.72
C ASN A 38 -14.59 2.08 -4.80
N GLY A 39 -14.42 1.50 -3.61
CA GLY A 39 -15.49 1.37 -2.60
C GLY A 39 -15.63 2.56 -1.65
N GLY A 40 -14.65 3.45 -1.57
CA GLY A 40 -14.54 4.52 -0.55
C GLY A 40 -15.42 5.76 -0.77
N GLY A 41 -16.31 5.73 -1.77
CA GLY A 41 -17.31 6.78 -2.00
C GLY A 41 -16.78 8.02 -2.71
N PRO A 42 -17.52 9.14 -2.69
CA PRO A 42 -17.25 10.31 -3.55
C PRO A 42 -15.98 11.08 -3.18
N HIS A 43 -15.42 10.85 -1.99
CA HIS A 43 -14.20 11.52 -1.51
C HIS A 43 -12.96 10.64 -1.63
N ALA A 44 -13.09 9.45 -2.22
CA ALA A 44 -11.97 8.56 -2.47
C ALA A 44 -11.17 9.00 -3.69
N LYS A 45 -9.84 8.92 -3.58
CA LYS A 45 -8.93 9.17 -4.69
C LYS A 45 -7.82 8.13 -4.73
N TYR A 46 -7.73 7.46 -5.86
CA TYR A 46 -6.70 6.50 -6.18
C TYR A 46 -5.58 7.15 -6.99
N PHE A 47 -4.34 6.81 -6.66
CA PHE A 47 -3.15 7.17 -7.40
C PHE A 47 -2.31 5.93 -7.69
N ARG A 48 -1.79 5.85 -8.92
CA ARG A 48 -0.77 4.86 -9.27
C ARG A 48 0.54 5.21 -8.57
N GLY A 49 1.28 4.19 -8.17
CA GLY A 49 2.64 4.33 -7.65
C GLY A 49 3.71 4.55 -8.73
N PRO A 50 4.99 4.52 -8.31
CA PRO A 50 6.10 4.90 -9.17
C PRO A 50 6.38 3.90 -10.30
N VAL A 51 7.20 4.33 -11.27
CA VAL A 51 7.86 3.42 -12.24
C VAL A 51 9.07 2.72 -11.59
N ALA A 52 9.58 1.66 -12.22
CA ALA A 52 10.66 0.85 -11.66
C ALA A 52 11.92 1.66 -11.32
N LEU A 53 12.36 2.55 -12.22
CA LEU A 53 13.52 3.45 -12.06
C LEU A 53 13.27 4.66 -11.12
N GLY A 54 12.08 4.77 -10.52
CA GLY A 54 11.67 5.93 -9.73
C GLY A 54 11.00 7.02 -10.58
N GLY A 55 10.21 7.88 -9.92
CA GLY A 55 9.35 8.87 -10.57
C GLY A 55 7.86 8.56 -10.43
N GLY A 56 7.03 9.59 -10.31
CA GLY A 56 5.58 9.51 -10.12
C GLY A 56 5.09 9.37 -8.66
N LEU A 57 5.94 8.91 -7.73
CA LEU A 57 5.55 8.80 -6.31
C LEU A 57 5.33 10.18 -5.67
N LEU A 58 6.22 11.16 -5.92
CA LEU A 58 6.04 12.53 -5.44
C LEU A 58 4.77 13.18 -6.00
N ASP A 59 4.45 12.90 -7.27
CA ASP A 59 3.22 13.40 -7.90
C ASP A 59 1.97 12.80 -7.24
N ALA A 60 1.99 11.50 -6.93
CA ALA A 60 0.92 10.83 -6.20
C ALA A 60 0.76 11.41 -4.77
N ILE A 61 1.86 11.65 -4.06
CA ILE A 61 1.86 12.28 -2.73
C ILE A 61 1.27 13.70 -2.81
N ASN A 62 1.73 14.52 -3.76
CA ASN A 62 1.26 15.89 -3.93
C ASN A 62 -0.20 15.93 -4.37
N GLY A 63 -0.62 15.02 -5.26
CA GLY A 63 -2.01 14.86 -5.67
C GLY A 63 -2.91 14.48 -4.49
N GLY A 64 -2.48 13.52 -3.66
CA GLY A 64 -3.19 13.11 -2.44
C GLY A 64 -3.33 14.25 -1.44
N PHE A 65 -2.25 15.02 -1.22
CA PHE A 65 -2.25 16.20 -0.37
C PHE A 65 -3.25 17.26 -0.85
N ASN A 66 -3.19 17.62 -2.13
CA ASN A 66 -4.07 18.62 -2.73
C ASN A 66 -5.55 18.18 -2.69
N HIS A 67 -5.82 16.88 -2.91
CA HIS A 67 -7.16 16.32 -2.78
C HIS A 67 -7.72 16.46 -1.37
N ILE A 68 -6.93 16.14 -0.34
CA ILE A 68 -7.38 16.27 1.05
C ILE A 68 -7.60 17.75 1.41
N LEU A 69 -6.68 18.64 1.00
CA LEU A 69 -6.85 20.07 1.20
C LEU A 69 -8.11 20.61 0.56
N SER A 70 -8.42 20.21 -0.68
CA SER A 70 -9.62 20.68 -1.37
C SER A 70 -10.90 20.20 -0.67
N MET A 71 -10.93 18.95 -0.19
CA MET A 71 -12.06 18.44 0.61
C MET A 71 -12.23 19.22 1.91
N LYS A 72 -11.13 19.52 2.63
CA LYS A 72 -11.18 20.31 3.86
C LYS A 72 -11.62 21.75 3.60
N ALA A 73 -11.13 22.39 2.53
CA ALA A 73 -11.54 23.72 2.11
C ALA A 73 -13.03 23.78 1.71
N ALA A 74 -13.56 22.69 1.13
CA ALA A 74 -14.98 22.53 0.83
C ALA A 74 -15.85 22.22 2.07
N GLY A 75 -15.27 22.23 3.28
CA GLY A 75 -16.00 22.00 4.54
C GLY A 75 -16.26 20.53 4.87
N VAL A 76 -15.62 19.57 4.18
CA VAL A 76 -15.81 18.14 4.45
C VAL A 76 -15.15 17.76 5.78
N LYS A 77 -15.98 17.51 6.80
CA LYS A 77 -15.56 17.15 8.17
C LYS A 77 -15.27 15.65 8.36
N ALA A 78 -15.26 14.87 7.28
CA ALA A 78 -15.05 13.43 7.34
C ALA A 78 -13.61 13.05 7.76
N PRO A 79 -13.41 11.88 8.40
CA PRO A 79 -12.08 11.38 8.78
C PRO A 79 -11.24 11.04 7.55
N VAL A 80 -9.92 11.14 7.67
CA VAL A 80 -8.97 10.80 6.60
C VAL A 80 -8.41 9.39 6.81
N LEU A 81 -8.52 8.53 5.80
CA LEU A 81 -7.76 7.28 5.69
C LEU A 81 -6.75 7.41 4.55
N LEU A 82 -5.49 7.14 4.86
CA LEU A 82 -4.49 6.93 3.83
C LEU A 82 -4.14 5.45 3.76
N THR A 83 -4.07 4.91 2.55
CA THR A 83 -3.74 3.52 2.33
C THR A 83 -2.74 3.36 1.20
N GLY A 84 -1.82 2.41 1.33
CA GLY A 84 -0.85 2.18 0.28
C GLY A 84 -0.20 0.83 0.35
N TYR A 85 0.38 0.44 -0.78
CA TYR A 85 1.05 -0.85 -0.97
C TYR A 85 2.49 -0.63 -1.43
N SER A 86 3.45 -1.38 -0.86
CA SER A 86 4.86 -1.34 -1.25
C SER A 86 5.44 0.08 -1.11
N ARG A 87 6.08 0.63 -2.15
CA ARG A 87 6.53 2.04 -2.20
C ARG A 87 5.37 3.05 -2.13
N GLY A 88 4.15 2.66 -2.48
CA GLY A 88 2.96 3.49 -2.28
C GLY A 88 2.61 3.67 -0.81
N ALA A 89 2.84 2.63 0.01
CA ALA A 89 2.70 2.72 1.47
C ALA A 89 3.69 3.73 2.07
N ALA A 90 4.95 3.71 1.61
CA ALA A 90 5.95 4.73 1.97
C ALA A 90 5.46 6.13 1.57
N GLY A 91 4.87 6.25 0.37
CA GLY A 91 4.25 7.48 -0.11
C GLY A 91 3.15 8.02 0.79
N VAL A 92 2.20 7.19 1.23
CA VAL A 92 1.14 7.66 2.13
C VAL A 92 1.63 8.00 3.53
N THR A 93 2.71 7.34 4.00
CA THR A 93 3.39 7.74 5.25
C THR A 93 4.04 9.12 5.11
N ALA A 94 4.71 9.39 3.99
CA ALA A 94 5.24 10.72 3.68
C ALA A 94 4.12 11.78 3.52
N LEU A 95 2.99 11.41 2.92
CA LEU A 95 1.80 12.25 2.85
C LEU A 95 1.26 12.59 4.24
N ALA A 96 1.20 11.63 5.17
CA ALA A 96 0.79 11.89 6.55
C ALA A 96 1.68 12.94 7.23
N LYS A 97 3.00 12.88 7.00
CA LYS A 97 3.96 13.88 7.49
C LYS A 97 3.71 15.26 6.87
N LYS A 98 3.38 15.31 5.58
CA LYS A 98 3.04 16.56 4.89
C LYS A 98 1.73 17.17 5.42
N LEU A 99 0.71 16.36 5.68
CA LEU A 99 -0.54 16.80 6.31
C LEU A 99 -0.33 17.31 7.74
N LYS A 100 0.62 16.74 8.49
CA LYS A 100 1.01 17.25 9.81
C LYS A 100 1.50 18.70 9.73
N GLY A 101 2.25 19.06 8.68
CA GLY A 101 2.77 20.41 8.50
C GLY A 101 1.71 21.49 8.26
N VAL A 102 0.45 21.09 8.08
CA VAL A 102 -0.72 21.98 7.93
C VAL A 102 -1.85 21.61 8.89
N ASP A 103 -1.50 20.97 10.01
CA ASP A 103 -2.41 20.63 11.11
C ASP A 103 -3.64 19.78 10.72
N ILE A 104 -3.50 18.91 9.72
CA ILE A 104 -4.54 17.95 9.36
C ILE A 104 -4.27 16.60 10.02
N SER A 105 -5.23 16.15 10.82
CA SER A 105 -5.22 14.82 11.42
C SER A 105 -5.60 13.73 10.42
N VAL A 106 -4.91 12.59 10.53
CA VAL A 106 -5.18 11.36 9.81
C VAL A 106 -5.80 10.38 10.79
N ARG A 107 -7.03 9.94 10.54
CA ARG A 107 -7.69 8.97 11.42
C ARG A 107 -7.00 7.62 11.35
N ALA A 108 -6.60 7.18 10.16
CA ALA A 108 -5.97 5.88 10.00
C ALA A 108 -4.93 5.83 8.87
N LEU A 109 -3.90 5.02 9.07
CA LEU A 109 -3.07 4.45 8.02
C LEU A 109 -3.39 2.96 7.89
N LEU A 110 -3.72 2.52 6.67
CA LEU A 110 -3.83 1.10 6.32
C LEU A 110 -2.74 0.74 5.30
N LEU A 111 -1.69 0.09 5.78
CA LEU A 111 -0.48 -0.17 5.00
C LEU A 111 -0.38 -1.65 4.63
N PHE A 112 -0.05 -1.89 3.36
CA PHE A 112 0.25 -3.21 2.82
C PHE A 112 1.74 -3.27 2.48
N ASP A 113 2.48 -4.00 3.32
CA ASP A 113 3.88 -4.34 3.12
C ASP A 113 4.76 -3.15 2.71
N CYS A 114 4.73 -2.11 3.55
CA CYS A 114 5.47 -0.88 3.34
C CYS A 114 6.97 -1.14 3.16
N VAL A 115 7.52 -0.56 2.09
CA VAL A 115 8.92 -0.66 1.69
C VAL A 115 9.39 0.70 1.24
N ASP A 116 10.45 1.20 1.86
CA ASP A 116 11.13 2.42 1.43
C ASP A 116 12.41 2.06 0.66
N ARG A 117 12.39 2.38 -0.62
CA ARG A 117 13.54 2.27 -1.53
C ARG A 117 13.70 3.56 -2.32
N HIS A 118 13.29 4.69 -1.74
CA HIS A 118 13.29 5.97 -2.42
C HIS A 118 14.14 6.97 -1.63
N LEU A 119 15.18 7.50 -2.26
CA LEU A 119 16.21 8.32 -1.60
C LEU A 119 15.69 9.61 -0.95
N PHE A 120 14.49 10.06 -1.33
CA PHE A 120 13.96 11.39 -0.99
C PHE A 120 12.68 11.38 -0.16
N ILE A 121 12.22 10.21 0.27
CA ILE A 121 11.13 10.12 1.25
C ILE A 121 11.68 9.45 2.51
N ASP A 122 11.06 9.75 3.63
CA ASP A 122 11.30 9.07 4.89
C ASP A 122 9.93 8.52 5.31
N SER A 123 9.80 7.20 5.30
CA SER A 123 8.65 6.51 5.89
C SER A 123 8.98 5.74 7.17
N GLU A 124 10.18 5.90 7.73
CA GLU A 124 10.65 5.16 8.90
C GLU A 124 9.73 5.31 10.11
N VAL A 125 9.36 6.56 10.37
CA VAL A 125 8.58 6.92 11.55
C VAL A 125 7.23 7.50 11.15
N ILE A 126 6.15 6.81 11.53
CA ILE A 126 4.78 7.30 11.40
C ILE A 126 4.59 8.54 12.30
N PRO A 127 4.07 9.67 11.77
CA PRO A 127 3.88 10.89 12.53
C PRO A 127 2.68 10.81 13.48
N ASN A 128 2.76 11.57 14.58
CA ASN A 128 1.75 11.57 15.64
C ASN A 128 0.42 12.30 15.32
N ASN A 129 0.24 12.81 14.09
CA ASN A 129 -1.06 13.24 13.60
C ASN A 129 -1.89 12.06 13.05
N VAL A 130 -1.33 10.85 13.03
CA VAL A 130 -2.03 9.61 12.70
C VAL A 130 -2.57 9.00 13.98
N GLU A 131 -3.89 8.75 14.05
CA GLU A 131 -4.52 8.17 15.24
C GLU A 131 -4.31 6.65 15.31
N TYR A 132 -4.64 5.92 14.25
CA TYR A 132 -4.49 4.46 14.18
C TYR A 132 -3.62 4.01 13.01
N VAL A 133 -2.84 2.96 13.23
CA VAL A 133 -2.07 2.29 12.18
C VAL A 133 -2.47 0.82 12.14
N PHE A 134 -2.82 0.36 10.94
CA PHE A 134 -3.02 -1.05 10.64
C PHE A 134 -2.07 -1.43 9.52
N HIS A 135 -1.02 -2.15 9.86
CA HIS A 135 0.02 -2.52 8.91
C HIS A 135 0.11 -4.03 8.83
N VAL A 136 -0.15 -4.56 7.65
CA VAL A 136 0.09 -5.96 7.32
C VAL A 136 1.41 -6.05 6.56
N VAL A 137 2.29 -6.98 6.94
CA VAL A 137 3.62 -7.18 6.33
C VAL A 137 3.80 -8.65 5.95
N ARG A 138 4.66 -8.89 4.96
CA ARG A 138 5.07 -10.26 4.64
C ARG A 138 5.85 -10.87 5.81
N ASP A 139 5.58 -12.14 6.09
CA ASP A 139 6.39 -12.88 7.05
C ASP A 139 7.78 -13.18 6.45
N PRO A 140 8.89 -12.90 7.15
CA PRO A 140 10.22 -13.27 6.68
C PRO A 140 10.35 -14.75 6.30
N ASP A 141 9.60 -15.65 6.96
CA ASP A 141 9.63 -17.08 6.63
C ASP A 141 9.10 -17.41 5.23
N ALA A 142 8.42 -16.46 4.56
CA ALA A 142 8.00 -16.60 3.17
C ALA A 142 9.17 -16.58 2.19
N SER A 143 10.35 -16.08 2.60
CA SER A 143 11.52 -15.85 1.73
C SER A 143 11.15 -15.03 0.48
N SER A 144 10.25 -14.05 0.65
CA SER A 144 9.81 -13.15 -0.43
C SER A 144 10.45 -11.78 -0.27
N ARG A 145 11.07 -11.28 -1.35
CA ARG A 145 11.73 -9.96 -1.39
C ARG A 145 12.55 -9.65 -0.14
N GLU A 146 13.40 -10.57 0.29
CA GLU A 146 14.20 -10.41 1.53
C GLU A 146 15.05 -9.14 1.48
N SER A 147 15.52 -8.75 0.28
CA SER A 147 16.28 -7.52 0.05
C SER A 147 15.51 -6.21 0.28
N PHE A 148 14.17 -6.24 0.39
CA PHE A 148 13.37 -5.03 0.49
C PHE A 148 13.20 -4.52 1.94
N GLY A 149 13.30 -5.40 2.94
CA GLY A 149 12.94 -5.06 4.32
C GLY A 149 11.48 -4.61 4.49
N ASN A 150 11.18 -3.97 5.62
CA ASN A 150 9.89 -3.31 5.88
C ASN A 150 10.11 -1.94 6.52
N ASP A 151 9.30 -0.98 6.10
CA ASP A 151 9.34 0.39 6.62
C ASP A 151 8.03 0.79 7.33
N ALA A 152 7.97 1.99 7.92
CA ALA A 152 6.85 2.47 8.75
C ALA A 152 6.59 1.61 9.99
N MET A 153 7.66 0.99 10.51
CA MET A 153 7.60 0.10 11.68
C MET A 153 7.70 0.86 13.02
N ARG A 154 8.05 2.14 12.97
CA ARG A 154 8.17 3.02 14.15
C ARG A 154 7.07 4.07 14.12
N TYR A 155 6.68 4.57 15.28
CA TYR A 155 5.66 5.61 15.40
C TYR A 155 5.96 6.58 16.53
N ARG A 156 5.28 7.74 16.52
CA ARG A 156 5.32 8.72 17.60
C ARG A 156 3.99 8.73 18.36
N PRO A 157 3.97 8.65 19.70
CA PRO A 157 2.75 8.83 20.48
C PRO A 157 2.04 10.17 20.15
N PRO A 158 0.69 10.22 20.21
CA PRO A 158 -0.22 9.21 20.75
C PRO A 158 -0.73 8.19 19.72
N THR A 159 -0.09 8.04 18.55
CA THR A 159 -0.49 7.05 17.54
C THR A 159 -0.60 5.65 18.14
N VAL A 160 -1.73 4.98 17.86
CA VAL A 160 -1.97 3.60 18.26
C VAL A 160 -1.55 2.69 17.13
N PHE A 161 -0.48 1.93 17.36
CA PHE A 161 0.03 0.94 16.41
C PHE A 161 0.25 -0.39 17.12
N PRO A 162 -0.72 -1.34 17.07
CA PRO A 162 -0.41 -2.71 17.42
C PRO A 162 0.65 -3.21 16.43
N THR A 163 1.71 -3.85 16.91
CA THR A 163 2.81 -4.36 16.06
C THR A 163 2.29 -4.95 14.75
N ALA A 164 3.02 -4.72 13.65
CA ALA A 164 2.58 -5.14 12.32
C ALA A 164 2.19 -6.63 12.26
N TYR A 165 1.10 -6.93 11.55
CA TYR A 165 0.57 -8.27 11.39
C TYR A 165 1.27 -8.99 10.24
N LYS A 166 1.83 -10.16 10.51
CA LYS A 166 2.61 -10.93 9.53
C LYS A 166 1.76 -11.97 8.81
N PHE A 167 1.99 -12.13 7.51
CA PHE A 167 1.32 -13.13 6.68
C PHE A 167 2.31 -13.88 5.78
N MET A 168 2.15 -15.20 5.69
CA MET A 168 2.97 -16.09 4.87
C MET A 168 2.54 -16.04 3.39
N CYS A 169 2.84 -14.93 2.72
CA CYS A 169 2.62 -14.71 1.29
C CYS A 169 3.73 -13.83 0.70
N THR A 170 3.73 -13.70 -0.63
CA THR A 170 4.71 -12.87 -1.33
C THR A 170 4.42 -11.38 -1.17
N HIS A 171 5.40 -10.54 -1.52
CA HIS A 171 5.21 -9.09 -1.62
C HIS A 171 3.99 -8.74 -2.50
N GLY A 172 3.84 -9.42 -3.65
CA GLY A 172 2.68 -9.27 -4.54
C GLY A 172 1.36 -9.62 -3.86
N GLY A 173 1.31 -10.77 -3.19
CA GLY A 173 0.14 -11.23 -2.45
C GLY A 173 -0.32 -10.24 -1.37
N MET A 174 0.60 -9.59 -0.67
CA MET A 174 0.29 -8.57 0.34
C MET A 174 -0.54 -7.39 -0.21
N GLY A 175 -0.32 -7.03 -1.46
CA GLY A 175 -0.99 -5.89 -2.13
C GLY A 175 -2.29 -6.24 -2.85
N GLY A 176 -2.68 -7.52 -2.90
CA GLY A 176 -3.79 -7.99 -3.74
C GLY A 176 -3.38 -8.25 -5.19
N CYS A 177 -2.09 -8.48 -5.43
CA CYS A 177 -1.52 -8.80 -6.73
C CYS A 177 -0.78 -10.15 -6.66
N PRO A 178 -1.47 -11.26 -6.31
CA PRO A 178 -0.81 -12.55 -6.19
C PRO A 178 -0.22 -13.00 -7.52
N TRP A 179 0.87 -13.76 -7.45
CA TRP A 179 1.51 -14.30 -8.64
C TRP A 179 0.61 -15.33 -9.34
N THR A 180 0.77 -15.45 -10.66
CA THR A 180 0.12 -16.46 -11.49
C THR A 180 1.17 -17.38 -12.12
N PRO A 181 0.95 -18.70 -12.17
CA PRO A 181 1.91 -19.63 -12.78
C PRO A 181 2.23 -19.27 -14.24
N GLY A 182 3.49 -19.41 -14.65
CA GLY A 182 3.90 -19.42 -16.05
C GLY A 182 3.51 -20.72 -16.78
N GLU A 183 3.94 -20.84 -18.04
CA GLU A 183 3.55 -21.95 -18.93
C GLU A 183 3.93 -23.34 -18.39
N ASP A 184 5.08 -23.46 -17.73
CA ASP A 184 5.62 -24.73 -17.19
C ASP A 184 5.39 -24.90 -15.68
N GLU A 185 4.62 -24.01 -15.05
CA GLU A 185 4.40 -23.99 -13.60
C GLU A 185 2.97 -24.36 -13.23
N THR A 186 2.78 -24.79 -11.99
CA THR A 186 1.47 -25.17 -11.46
C THR A 186 1.13 -24.35 -10.24
N MET A 187 -0.13 -24.38 -9.83
CA MET A 187 -0.58 -23.73 -8.60
C MET A 187 0.16 -24.23 -7.34
N THR A 188 0.78 -25.41 -7.39
CA THR A 188 1.58 -26.00 -6.31
C THR A 188 3.08 -25.75 -6.45
N SER A 189 3.54 -25.16 -7.55
CA SER A 189 4.93 -24.72 -7.70
C SER A 189 5.19 -23.57 -6.72
N PHE A 190 6.42 -23.51 -6.18
CA PHE A 190 6.90 -22.36 -5.45
C PHE A 190 7.15 -21.19 -6.40
N ILE A 191 6.90 -19.97 -5.93
CA ILE A 191 7.10 -18.76 -6.71
C ILE A 191 8.58 -18.40 -6.70
N ASP A 192 9.16 -18.15 -7.87
CA ASP A 192 10.48 -17.53 -8.02
C ASP A 192 10.31 -16.04 -8.36
N GLU A 193 10.72 -15.16 -7.44
CA GLU A 193 10.62 -13.71 -7.64
C GLU A 193 11.80 -13.13 -8.45
N GLY A 194 12.72 -14.00 -8.87
CA GLY A 194 13.88 -13.72 -9.71
C GLY A 194 14.94 -12.83 -9.07
N GLY A 195 16.01 -12.59 -9.83
CA GLY A 195 17.06 -11.61 -9.47
C GLY A 195 17.79 -11.94 -8.17
N TYR A 196 17.66 -11.06 -7.18
CA TYR A 196 18.40 -11.11 -5.90
C TYR A 196 17.70 -11.92 -4.80
N ASP A 197 16.39 -12.19 -4.92
CA ASP A 197 15.59 -12.81 -3.86
C ASP A 197 15.31 -14.30 -4.14
N GLY A 198 15.13 -14.68 -5.41
CA GLY A 198 15.04 -16.08 -5.85
C GLY A 198 13.74 -16.80 -5.43
N MET A 199 13.87 -18.10 -5.15
CA MET A 199 12.76 -19.01 -4.85
C MET A 199 12.19 -18.76 -3.44
N THR A 200 10.88 -18.52 -3.37
CA THR A 200 10.14 -18.35 -2.12
C THR A 200 9.76 -19.69 -1.48
N LYS A 201 9.26 -19.64 -0.23
CA LYS A 201 8.59 -20.78 0.41
C LYS A 201 7.07 -20.77 0.21
N VAL A 202 6.58 -19.96 -0.72
CA VAL A 202 5.16 -19.75 -0.98
C VAL A 202 4.81 -20.29 -2.35
N THR A 203 3.77 -21.11 -2.42
CA THR A 203 3.23 -21.58 -3.71
C THR A 203 2.25 -20.56 -4.30
N TYR A 204 2.04 -20.58 -5.62
CA TYR A 204 1.02 -19.75 -6.28
C TYR A 204 -0.37 -19.87 -5.62
N LYS A 205 -0.77 -21.10 -5.23
CA LYS A 205 -2.02 -21.35 -4.50
C LYS A 205 -2.05 -20.70 -3.12
N GLN A 206 -0.96 -20.83 -2.37
CA GLN A 206 -0.85 -20.25 -1.05
C GLN A 206 -0.86 -18.72 -1.12
N ASP A 207 -0.15 -18.14 -2.08
CA ASP A 207 -0.07 -16.69 -2.27
C ASP A 207 -1.46 -16.09 -2.53
N ALA A 208 -2.20 -16.66 -3.49
CA ALA A 208 -3.56 -16.23 -3.79
C ALA A 208 -4.52 -16.44 -2.60
N TYR A 209 -4.40 -17.56 -1.89
CA TYR A 209 -5.24 -17.88 -0.73
C TYR A 209 -5.01 -16.88 0.42
N VAL A 210 -3.75 -16.68 0.81
CA VAL A 210 -3.37 -15.79 1.91
C VAL A 210 -3.63 -14.32 1.54
N SER A 211 -3.41 -13.92 0.30
CA SER A 211 -3.84 -12.61 -0.22
C SER A 211 -5.34 -12.38 0.03
N GLY A 212 -6.18 -13.37 -0.32
CA GLY A 212 -7.61 -13.32 0.00
C GLY A 212 -7.94 -13.26 1.50
N GLN A 213 -7.12 -13.89 2.36
CA GLN A 213 -7.26 -13.78 3.82
C GLN A 213 -6.92 -12.38 4.32
N ILE A 214 -5.84 -11.77 3.83
CA ILE A 214 -5.44 -10.39 4.16
C ILE A 214 -6.58 -9.43 3.84
N TRP A 215 -7.17 -9.54 2.65
CA TRP A 215 -8.30 -8.69 2.26
C TRP A 215 -9.46 -8.76 3.26
N ARG A 216 -9.82 -9.98 3.69
CA ARG A 216 -10.88 -10.19 4.70
C ARG A 216 -10.47 -9.65 6.06
N PHE A 217 -9.21 -9.82 6.44
CA PHE A 217 -8.67 -9.42 7.73
C PHE A 217 -8.69 -7.89 7.93
N VAL A 218 -8.48 -7.12 6.85
CA VAL A 218 -8.50 -5.66 6.94
C VAL A 218 -9.91 -5.06 6.93
N GLN A 219 -10.94 -5.79 6.49
CA GLN A 219 -12.31 -5.23 6.37
C GLN A 219 -12.86 -4.68 7.70
N PRO A 220 -12.77 -5.42 8.84
CA PRO A 220 -13.28 -4.91 10.11
C PRO A 220 -12.64 -3.58 10.52
N PHE A 221 -11.33 -3.40 10.26
CA PHE A 221 -10.64 -2.14 10.55
C PHE A 221 -11.23 -0.98 9.75
N VAL A 222 -11.44 -1.18 8.44
CA VAL A 222 -11.99 -0.15 7.56
C VAL A 222 -13.44 0.20 7.93
N GLN A 223 -14.24 -0.79 8.34
CA GLN A 223 -15.63 -0.62 8.79
C GLN A 223 -15.73 0.11 10.12
N VAL A 224 -15.00 -0.33 11.15
CA VAL A 224 -15.05 0.24 12.51
C VAL A 224 -14.66 1.72 12.51
N HIS A 225 -13.78 2.14 11.60
CA HIS A 225 -13.37 3.53 11.46
C HIS A 225 -14.20 4.35 10.45
N GLY A 226 -15.22 3.77 9.83
CA GLY A 226 -16.23 4.47 9.02
C GLY A 226 -15.79 4.86 7.60
N PHE A 227 -14.88 4.08 7.01
CA PHE A 227 -14.33 4.35 5.67
C PHE A 227 -15.07 3.63 4.54
N VAL A 228 -15.74 2.52 4.84
CA VAL A 228 -16.64 1.76 3.95
C VAL A 228 -17.98 1.52 4.62
#